data_AF-A0A388TJD0-F1
#
_entry.id   AF-A0A388TJD0-F1
#
_cell.length_a   1.000
_cell.length_b   1.000
_cell.length_c   1.000
_cell.angle_alpha   90.00
_cell.angle_beta   90.00
_cell.angle_gamma   90.00
#
_symmetry.space_group_name_H-M   'P 1'
#
loop_
_entity.id
_entity.type
_entity.pdbx_description
1 polymer ?
#
loop_
_entity_poly.entity_id
_entity_poly.type
_entity_poly.pdbx_seq_one_letter_code
_entity_poly.pdbx_strand_id
1 'polypeptide(L)'
;MLESLTHSDITFLTLTYDDEHLPDDCSVSRRPLQLFIKSLREAVSPVKIRFYGVGEYGEQSQRPHYHAIIYGLPPEYDFQRHWRHGFVMAGTFSRESAQYVAGYVVKKFVKKGDLRRREFSTMSLKPALGLEAVRQMEKYKNHPIFKRALKDTNDVPGGLRHGSHWLPFGRYLTDKLREIFNVTGDLDPYIRSLSLKYLKNKDNYLQSLLDEDAQRVKQIENRFKIFSNSTL
;
A
#
# COMPACT_ATOMS: atom_id res chain seq x y z
N MET A 1 5.13 -6.07 -2.05
CA MET A 1 4.35 -5.04 -2.78
C MET A 1 4.68 -5.22 -4.25
N LEU A 2 3.73 -5.19 -5.20
CA LEU A 2 4.03 -5.54 -6.62
C LEU A 2 5.12 -4.67 -7.26
N GLU A 3 5.24 -3.40 -6.85
CA GLU A 3 6.28 -2.48 -7.32
C GLU A 3 7.71 -3.00 -7.11
N SER A 4 7.94 -3.82 -6.08
CA SER A 4 9.27 -4.38 -5.80
C SER A 4 9.73 -5.38 -6.86
N LEU A 5 8.84 -5.88 -7.71
CA LEU A 5 9.18 -6.80 -8.80
C LEU A 5 9.79 -6.10 -10.01
N THR A 6 9.75 -4.76 -10.06
CA THR A 6 10.19 -3.98 -11.23
C THR A 6 11.34 -3.03 -10.92
N HIS A 7 11.97 -3.17 -9.74
CA HIS A 7 13.08 -2.34 -9.32
C HIS A 7 14.20 -3.23 -8.77
N SER A 8 15.43 -3.02 -9.25
CA SER A 8 16.64 -3.64 -8.69
C SER A 8 16.92 -3.11 -7.30
N ASP A 9 16.77 -1.78 -7.14
CA ASP A 9 17.15 -1.06 -5.94
C ASP A 9 15.93 -0.60 -5.18
N ILE A 10 15.86 -1.01 -3.92
CA ILE A 10 14.75 -0.67 -3.03
C ILE A 10 15.31 -0.41 -1.64
N THR A 11 15.01 0.78 -1.12
CA THR A 11 15.47 1.22 0.19
C THR A 11 14.30 1.44 1.12
N PHE A 12 14.42 0.91 2.33
CA PHE A 12 13.56 1.26 3.44
C PHE A 12 14.19 2.41 4.23
N LEU A 13 13.42 3.46 4.48
CA LEU A 13 13.85 4.65 5.19
C LEU A 13 13.01 4.86 6.45
N THR A 14 13.70 5.29 7.50
CA THR A 14 13.09 5.95 8.66
C THR A 14 13.66 7.36 8.76
N LEU A 15 12.78 8.35 8.75
CA LEU A 15 13.11 9.78 8.88
C LEU A 15 12.57 10.26 10.23
N THR A 16 13.46 10.72 11.10
CA THR A 16 13.11 11.18 12.45
C THR A 16 13.51 12.62 12.63
N TYR A 17 12.73 13.35 13.44
CA TYR A 17 13.10 14.70 13.84
C TYR A 17 14.23 14.67 14.87
N ASP A 18 15.14 15.65 14.82
CA ASP A 18 15.97 16.05 15.97
C ASP A 18 15.18 17.03 16.86
N ASP A 19 15.71 17.37 18.03
CA ASP A 19 14.98 18.14 19.05
C ASP A 19 14.73 19.59 18.63
N GLU A 20 15.60 20.15 17.79
CA GLU A 20 15.52 21.53 17.32
C GLU A 20 14.48 21.70 16.20
N HIS A 21 14.21 20.64 15.44
CA HIS A 21 13.29 20.66 14.30
C HIS A 21 11.94 20.00 14.57
N LEU A 22 11.64 19.64 15.83
CA LEU A 22 10.32 19.13 16.19
C LEU A 22 9.23 20.14 15.83
N PRO A 23 8.12 19.71 15.20
CA PRO A 23 7.03 20.62 14.93
C PRO A 23 6.35 21.06 16.23
N ASP A 24 5.96 22.34 16.32
CA ASP A 24 5.33 22.93 17.51
C ASP A 24 4.04 22.20 17.94
N ASP A 25 3.29 21.67 16.96
CA ASP A 25 2.06 20.90 17.20
C ASP A 25 2.33 19.40 17.49
N CYS A 26 3.61 19.03 17.60
CA CYS A 26 4.12 17.68 17.73
C CYS A 26 3.47 16.68 16.76
N SER A 27 2.97 17.15 15.61
CA SER A 27 2.12 16.37 14.73
C SER A 27 2.80 15.98 13.42
N VAL A 28 2.41 14.84 12.88
CA VAL A 28 2.84 14.44 11.54
C VAL A 28 2.21 15.33 10.47
N SER A 29 2.97 15.62 9.42
CA SER A 29 2.52 16.41 8.28
C SER A 29 2.98 15.79 6.97
N ARG A 30 2.18 15.91 5.91
CA ARG A 30 2.58 15.48 4.57
C ARG A 30 3.73 16.31 4.01
N ARG A 31 3.84 17.58 4.44
CA ARG A 31 4.71 18.58 3.83
C ARG A 31 6.21 18.23 3.91
N PRO A 32 6.77 17.83 5.07
CA PRO A 32 8.18 17.44 5.19
C PRO A 32 8.54 16.26 4.28
N LEU A 33 7.72 15.20 4.30
CA LEU A 33 7.92 14.04 3.43
C LEU A 33 7.81 14.41 1.94
N GLN A 34 6.88 15.29 1.56
CA GLN A 34 6.77 15.78 0.18
C GLN A 34 8.01 16.55 -0.27
N LEU A 35 8.55 17.42 0.58
CA LEU A 35 9.76 18.18 0.29
C LEU A 35 10.98 17.28 0.16
N PHE A 36 11.11 16.29 1.05
CA PHE A 36 12.14 15.26 0.97
C PHE A 36 12.10 14.52 -0.37
N ILE A 37 10.94 14.00 -0.76
CA ILE A 37 10.78 13.28 -2.05
C ILE A 37 11.01 14.21 -3.25
N LYS A 38 10.60 15.48 -3.18
CA LYS A 38 10.85 16.46 -4.23
C LYS A 38 12.36 16.69 -4.40
N SER A 39 13.06 16.92 -3.30
CA SER A 39 14.51 17.12 -3.32
C SER A 39 15.25 15.90 -3.87
N LEU A 40 14.85 14.68 -3.47
CA LEU A 40 15.40 13.44 -4.03
C LEU A 40 15.21 13.37 -5.55
N ARG A 41 13.99 13.62 -6.04
CA ARG A 41 13.67 13.55 -7.48
C ARG A 41 14.46 14.56 -8.31
N GLU A 42 14.70 15.74 -7.76
CA GLU A 42 15.51 16.77 -8.41
C GLU A 42 16.97 16.33 -8.52
N ALA A 43 17.53 15.79 -7.43
CA ALA A 43 18.95 15.41 -7.37
C ALA A 43 19.30 14.20 -8.24
N VAL A 44 18.40 13.23 -8.38
CA VAL A 44 18.67 12.01 -9.14
C VAL A 44 18.15 12.05 -10.58
N SER A 45 17.58 13.18 -11.00
CA SER A 45 17.11 13.35 -12.39
C SER A 45 18.27 13.12 -13.37
N PRO A 46 18.07 12.31 -14.44
CA PRO A 46 16.80 11.85 -15.01
C PRO A 46 16.23 10.55 -14.44
N VAL A 47 16.90 9.88 -13.49
CA VAL A 47 16.43 8.64 -12.85
C VAL A 47 15.07 8.86 -12.21
N LYS A 48 14.12 7.95 -12.47
CA LYS A 48 12.76 8.05 -11.96
C LYS A 48 12.59 7.21 -10.71
N ILE A 49 12.47 7.88 -9.57
CA ILE A 49 12.19 7.21 -8.30
C ILE A 49 10.69 7.16 -8.00
N ARG A 50 10.28 6.07 -7.36
CA ARG A 50 8.91 5.86 -6.89
C ARG A 50 8.95 5.62 -5.39
N PHE A 51 7.84 5.86 -4.71
CA PHE A 51 7.81 5.71 -3.26
C PHE A 51 6.43 5.37 -2.71
N TYR A 52 6.43 4.74 -1.54
CA TYR A 52 5.32 4.63 -0.61
C TYR A 52 5.81 5.15 0.74
N GLY A 53 5.05 6.01 1.42
CA GLY A 53 5.47 6.58 2.69
C GLY A 53 4.31 6.76 3.67
N VAL A 54 4.66 6.75 4.95
CA VAL A 54 3.76 6.83 6.10
C VAL A 54 4.31 7.87 7.07
N GLY A 55 3.44 8.74 7.56
CA GLY A 55 3.73 9.61 8.70
C GLY A 55 2.97 9.13 9.91
N GLU A 56 3.68 8.91 11.01
CA GLU A 56 3.11 8.36 12.25
C GLU A 56 3.87 8.75 13.52
N TYR A 57 3.47 8.18 14.66
CA TYR A 57 4.01 8.49 15.98
C TYR A 57 4.71 7.27 16.58
N GLY A 58 5.91 7.47 17.14
CA GLY A 58 6.68 6.40 17.77
C GLY A 58 5.96 5.83 18.99
N GLU A 59 6.03 4.53 19.22
CA GLU A 59 5.27 3.88 20.29
C GLU A 59 5.66 4.36 21.69
N GLN A 60 6.95 4.58 21.92
CA GLN A 60 7.48 4.97 23.24
C GLN A 60 7.50 6.49 23.42
N SER A 61 8.06 7.22 22.45
CA SER A 61 8.27 8.67 22.55
C SER A 61 7.11 9.50 22.02
N GLN A 62 6.16 8.90 21.31
CA GLN A 62 5.10 9.58 20.54
C GLN A 62 5.63 10.62 19.56
N ARG A 63 6.92 10.55 19.22
CA ARG A 63 7.58 11.50 18.33
C ARG A 63 7.05 11.31 16.90
N PRO A 64 6.67 12.39 16.20
CA PRO A 64 6.34 12.28 14.78
C PRO A 64 7.57 11.76 14.03
N HIS A 65 7.37 10.80 13.14
CA HIS A 65 8.41 10.29 12.25
C HIS A 65 7.78 9.75 10.97
N TYR A 66 8.63 9.46 9.99
CA TYR A 66 8.18 8.97 8.69
C TYR A 66 8.91 7.70 8.31
N HIS A 67 8.14 6.72 7.83
CA HIS A 67 8.68 5.57 7.14
C HIS A 67 8.44 5.69 5.65
N ALA A 68 9.42 5.34 4.83
CA ALA A 68 9.26 5.32 3.39
C ALA A 68 9.94 4.10 2.75
N ILE A 69 9.34 3.60 1.69
CA ILE A 69 9.98 2.67 0.75
C ILE A 69 10.27 3.49 -0.49
N ILE A 70 11.55 3.61 -0.84
CA ILE A 70 12.03 4.25 -2.06
C ILE A 70 12.40 3.16 -3.06
N TYR A 71 11.83 3.24 -4.25
CA TYR A 71 12.10 2.37 -5.38
C TYR A 71 12.97 3.10 -6.39
N GLY A 72 14.03 2.45 -6.85
CA GLY A 72 14.99 2.98 -7.82
C GLY A 72 16.20 3.70 -7.20
N LEU A 73 16.42 3.57 -5.89
CA LEU A 73 17.65 4.03 -5.23
C LEU A 73 18.14 2.98 -4.23
N PRO A 74 19.45 2.71 -4.18
CA PRO A 74 20.03 1.73 -3.28
C PRO A 74 20.25 2.33 -1.87
N PRO A 75 20.35 1.50 -0.82
CA PRO A 75 20.50 1.99 0.57
C PRO A 75 21.76 2.83 0.81
N GLU A 76 22.77 2.66 -0.02
CA GLU A 76 24.04 3.40 0.01
C GLU A 76 23.92 4.84 -0.48
N TYR A 77 22.78 5.21 -1.10
CA TYR A 77 22.52 6.59 -1.50
C TYR A 77 22.46 7.50 -0.26
N ASP A 78 23.05 8.70 -0.36
CA ASP A 78 23.08 9.66 0.75
C ASP A 78 21.73 10.39 0.91
N PHE A 79 20.78 9.71 1.54
CA PHE A 79 19.45 10.24 1.83
C PHE A 79 19.49 11.37 2.87
N GLN A 80 20.50 11.41 3.75
CA GLN A 80 20.63 12.40 4.81
C GLN A 80 20.70 13.83 4.25
N ARG A 81 21.31 14.03 3.07
CA ARG A 81 21.36 15.34 2.37
C ARG A 81 19.99 15.95 2.08
N HIS A 82 18.94 15.14 1.99
CA HIS A 82 17.59 15.56 1.61
C HIS A 82 16.67 15.76 2.82
N TRP A 83 17.04 15.24 3.99
CA TRP A 83 16.30 15.37 5.23
C TRP A 83 17.03 16.31 6.17
N ARG A 84 16.51 17.55 6.30
CA ARG A 84 17.15 18.62 7.09
C ARG A 84 16.57 18.78 8.49
N HIS A 85 15.76 17.83 8.93
CA HIS A 85 14.99 17.95 10.17
C HIS A 85 15.46 16.99 11.26
N GLY A 86 16.55 16.26 11.04
CA GLY A 86 17.07 15.27 11.96
C GLY A 86 17.74 14.13 11.24
N PHE A 87 17.42 12.90 11.63
CA PHE A 87 18.19 11.72 11.27
C PHE A 87 17.50 10.88 10.19
N VAL A 88 18.33 10.26 9.34
CA VAL A 88 17.90 9.27 8.36
C VAL A 88 18.52 7.93 8.69
N MET A 89 17.69 6.90 8.80
CA MET A 89 18.13 5.51 8.80
C MET A 89 17.71 4.88 7.49
N ALA A 90 18.70 4.42 6.70
CA ALA A 90 18.47 3.66 5.48
C ALA A 90 18.80 2.18 5.71
N GLY A 91 17.92 1.31 5.23
CA GLY A 91 18.08 -0.14 5.34
C GLY A 91 17.62 -0.83 4.06
N THR A 92 18.07 -2.07 3.91
CA THR A 92 17.64 -2.94 2.81
C THR A 92 16.15 -3.20 2.90
N PHE A 93 15.48 -3.14 1.75
CA PHE A 93 14.09 -3.57 1.67
C PHE A 93 13.96 -5.07 1.88
N SER A 94 13.25 -5.47 2.94
CA SER A 94 12.78 -6.84 3.10
C SER A 94 11.25 -6.89 3.03
N ARG A 95 10.70 -8.10 2.96
CA ARG A 95 9.27 -8.28 2.98
C ARG A 95 8.66 -7.88 4.33
N GLU A 96 9.41 -8.13 5.40
CA GLU A 96 9.11 -7.71 6.76
C GLU A 96 9.03 -6.18 6.81
N SER A 97 9.99 -5.46 6.22
CA SER A 97 9.93 -3.99 6.10
C SER A 97 8.69 -3.52 5.34
N ALA A 98 8.29 -4.22 4.27
CA ALA A 98 7.08 -3.87 3.52
C ALA A 98 5.79 -4.04 4.34
N GLN A 99 5.70 -5.13 5.13
CA GLN A 99 4.59 -5.37 6.04
C GLN A 99 4.58 -4.37 7.19
N TYR A 100 5.77 -4.06 7.72
CA TYR A 100 6.01 -3.07 8.76
C TYR A 100 5.38 -1.73 8.36
N VAL A 101 5.79 -1.14 7.23
CA VAL A 101 5.23 0.15 6.75
C VAL A 101 3.74 0.08 6.46
N ALA A 102 3.24 -1.04 5.93
CA ALA A 102 1.81 -1.20 5.68
C ALA A 102 0.97 -1.29 6.97
N GLY A 103 1.54 -1.86 8.05
CA GLY A 103 0.89 -2.02 9.34
C GLY A 103 0.75 -0.72 10.13
N TYR A 104 1.66 0.21 9.96
CA TYR A 104 1.74 1.43 10.77
C TYR A 104 0.59 2.43 10.59
N VAL A 105 0.11 2.59 9.36
CA VAL A 105 -1.12 3.38 9.07
C VAL A 105 -2.32 2.87 9.87
N VAL A 106 -2.29 1.61 10.30
CA VAL A 106 -3.41 0.95 10.97
C VAL A 106 -3.34 1.06 12.50
N LYS A 107 -2.21 1.46 13.08
CA LYS A 107 -2.07 1.51 14.56
C LYS A 107 -2.98 2.57 15.22
N LYS A 108 -3.54 3.54 14.47
CA LYS A 108 -4.56 4.51 14.91
C LYS A 108 -4.26 5.10 16.30
N PHE A 109 -3.02 5.55 16.47
CA PHE A 109 -2.50 6.24 17.64
C PHE A 109 -3.38 7.46 18.00
N VAL A 110 -3.75 8.25 17.00
CA VAL A 110 -4.58 9.44 17.18
C VAL A 110 -6.06 9.05 17.30
N LYS A 111 -6.61 9.20 18.49
CA LYS A 111 -8.01 8.91 18.81
C LYS A 111 -8.93 10.11 18.53
N LYS A 112 -10.25 9.87 18.50
CA LYS A 112 -11.25 10.95 18.37
C LYS A 112 -11.11 11.88 19.58
N GLY A 113 -10.85 13.17 19.34
CA GLY A 113 -10.66 14.19 20.37
C GLY A 113 -9.21 14.57 20.65
N ASP A 114 -8.23 13.87 20.07
CA ASP A 114 -6.83 14.30 20.10
C ASP A 114 -6.64 15.52 19.18
N LEU A 115 -5.84 16.49 19.63
CA LEU A 115 -5.51 17.70 18.88
C LEU A 115 -4.49 17.44 17.77
N ARG A 116 -3.76 16.32 17.85
CA ARG A 116 -2.76 15.94 16.87
C ARG A 116 -3.38 15.54 15.54
N ARG A 117 -2.63 15.78 14.47
CA ARG A 117 -3.02 15.30 13.14
C ARG A 117 -2.93 13.78 13.08
N ARG A 118 -3.93 13.16 12.45
CA ARG A 118 -3.93 11.71 12.23
C ARG A 118 -2.77 11.28 11.35
N GLU A 119 -2.33 10.06 11.59
CA GLU A 119 -1.39 9.34 10.75
C GLU A 119 -1.92 9.23 9.33
N PHE A 120 -0.99 9.16 8.38
CA PHE A 120 -1.34 9.13 6.98
C PHE A 120 -0.39 8.25 6.19
N SER A 121 -0.87 7.77 5.05
CA SER A 121 -0.03 7.26 3.97
C SER A 121 -0.09 8.15 2.74
N THR A 122 0.97 8.07 1.93
CA THR A 122 1.10 8.74 0.64
C THR A 122 2.02 7.92 -0.26
N MET A 123 1.88 8.06 -1.58
CA MET A 123 2.63 7.26 -2.53
C MET A 123 2.68 7.90 -3.91
N SER A 124 3.49 7.32 -4.79
CA SER A 124 3.50 7.67 -6.22
C SER A 124 2.22 7.17 -6.90
N LEU A 125 1.54 8.07 -7.62
CA LEU A 125 0.23 7.80 -8.25
C LEU A 125 0.27 7.74 -9.78
N LYS A 126 1.34 8.27 -10.41
CA LYS A 126 1.43 8.42 -11.86
C LYS A 126 2.73 7.79 -12.40
N PRO A 127 2.70 6.56 -12.95
CA PRO A 127 1.60 5.59 -12.85
C PRO A 127 1.39 5.08 -11.42
N ALA A 128 0.28 4.39 -11.13
CA ALA A 128 0.02 3.79 -9.81
C ALA A 128 1.05 2.72 -9.46
N LEU A 129 1.29 2.49 -8.17
CA LEU A 129 2.24 1.47 -7.74
C LEU A 129 1.82 0.07 -8.20
N GLY A 130 2.77 -0.72 -8.72
CA GLY A 130 2.58 -2.08 -9.23
C GLY A 130 2.07 -2.16 -10.67
N LEU A 131 1.77 -1.04 -11.33
CA LEU A 131 1.24 -1.07 -12.71
C LEU A 131 2.23 -1.72 -13.68
N GLU A 132 3.52 -1.46 -13.53
CA GLU A 132 4.51 -2.02 -14.44
C GLU A 132 4.66 -3.55 -14.28
N ALA A 133 4.56 -4.04 -13.04
CA ALA A 133 4.52 -5.48 -12.78
C ALA A 133 3.30 -6.14 -13.45
N VAL A 134 2.17 -5.45 -13.47
CA VAL A 134 0.94 -5.88 -14.15
C VAL A 134 1.10 -5.86 -15.68
N ARG A 135 1.74 -4.83 -16.24
CA ARG A 135 2.02 -4.79 -17.69
C ARG A 135 2.89 -5.94 -18.16
N GLN A 136 3.88 -6.34 -17.35
CA GLN A 136 4.68 -7.51 -17.66
C GLN A 136 3.86 -8.81 -17.73
N MET A 137 2.62 -8.86 -17.23
CA MET A 137 1.76 -10.03 -17.37
C MET A 137 1.25 -10.24 -18.79
N GLU A 138 1.27 -9.19 -19.63
CA GLU A 138 0.89 -9.28 -21.04
C GLU A 138 1.66 -10.38 -21.79
N LYS A 139 2.93 -10.60 -21.44
CA LYS A 139 3.76 -11.67 -22.04
C LYS A 139 3.18 -13.08 -21.85
N TYR A 140 2.31 -13.27 -20.85
CA TYR A 140 1.65 -14.54 -20.56
C TYR A 140 0.26 -14.66 -21.18
N LYS A 141 -0.19 -13.70 -22.00
CA LYS A 141 -1.50 -13.71 -22.68
C LYS A 141 -1.79 -14.97 -23.47
N ASN A 142 -0.76 -15.54 -24.09
CA ASN A 142 -0.88 -16.75 -24.87
C ASN A 142 -0.62 -18.04 -24.08
N HIS A 143 -0.26 -17.93 -22.80
CA HIS A 143 0.06 -19.10 -21.98
C HIS A 143 -1.20 -19.95 -21.73
N PRO A 144 -1.17 -21.28 -21.93
CA PRO A 144 -2.35 -22.15 -21.81
C PRO A 144 -3.06 -22.05 -20.47
N ILE A 145 -2.30 -21.93 -19.37
CA ILE A 145 -2.85 -21.75 -18.01
C ILE A 145 -3.65 -20.45 -17.90
N PHE A 146 -3.14 -19.36 -18.47
CA PHE A 146 -3.80 -18.06 -18.40
C PHE A 146 -5.07 -18.04 -19.26
N LYS A 147 -5.01 -18.62 -20.47
CA LYS A 147 -6.20 -18.82 -21.32
C LYS A 147 -7.28 -19.64 -20.64
N ARG A 148 -6.90 -20.71 -19.95
CA ARG A 148 -7.83 -21.54 -19.18
C ARG A 148 -8.44 -20.78 -18.02
N ALA A 149 -7.63 -20.08 -17.23
CA ALA A 149 -8.11 -19.26 -16.12
C ALA A 149 -9.13 -18.21 -16.58
N LEU A 150 -8.82 -17.46 -17.65
CA LEU A 150 -9.74 -16.48 -18.25
C LEU A 150 -11.06 -17.12 -18.71
N LYS A 151 -10.99 -18.30 -19.32
CA LYS A 151 -12.19 -19.02 -19.80
C LYS A 151 -13.07 -19.51 -18.64
N ASP A 152 -12.44 -19.96 -17.55
CA ASP A 152 -13.15 -20.51 -16.39
C ASP A 152 -13.82 -19.40 -15.55
N THR A 153 -13.22 -18.22 -15.44
CA THR A 153 -13.75 -17.10 -14.63
C THR A 153 -14.50 -16.03 -15.42
N ASN A 154 -14.37 -16.01 -16.75
CA ASN A 154 -14.83 -14.92 -17.62
C ASN A 154 -14.31 -13.52 -17.22
N ASP A 155 -13.22 -13.47 -16.45
CA ASP A 155 -12.60 -12.24 -15.95
C ASP A 155 -11.11 -12.48 -15.69
N VAL A 156 -10.32 -11.41 -15.53
CA VAL A 156 -8.90 -11.50 -15.19
C VAL A 156 -8.70 -11.96 -13.74
N PRO A 157 -7.57 -12.63 -13.41
CA PRO A 157 -7.28 -13.01 -12.04
C PRO A 157 -7.29 -11.80 -11.10
N GLY A 158 -7.95 -11.91 -9.95
CA GLY A 158 -7.99 -10.86 -8.92
C GLY A 158 -6.71 -10.76 -8.07
N GLY A 159 -5.64 -11.46 -8.44
CA GLY A 159 -4.37 -11.49 -7.72
C GLY A 159 -3.35 -12.44 -8.33
N LEU A 160 -2.12 -12.39 -7.82
CA LEU A 160 -1.02 -13.27 -8.20
C LEU A 160 -0.62 -14.17 -7.03
N ARG A 161 -0.41 -15.46 -7.30
CA ARG A 161 0.26 -16.34 -6.34
C ARG A 161 1.78 -16.31 -6.58
N HIS A 162 2.55 -15.98 -5.56
CA HIS A 162 4.02 -16.00 -5.59
C HIS A 162 4.54 -16.84 -4.43
N GLY A 163 5.05 -18.04 -4.73
CA GLY A 163 5.36 -19.08 -3.75
C GLY A 163 4.12 -19.47 -2.94
N SER A 164 4.22 -19.47 -1.62
CA SER A 164 3.10 -19.74 -0.70
C SER A 164 2.13 -18.57 -0.49
N HIS A 165 2.33 -17.43 -1.18
CA HIS A 165 1.62 -16.19 -0.88
C HIS A 165 0.67 -15.75 -1.98
N TRP A 166 -0.51 -15.29 -1.58
CA TRP A 166 -1.49 -14.65 -2.46
C TRP A 166 -1.36 -13.12 -2.38
N LEU A 167 -1.14 -12.48 -3.53
CA LEU A 167 -1.00 -11.03 -3.68
C LEU A 167 -2.23 -10.50 -4.44
N PRO A 168 -3.27 -10.03 -3.75
CA PRO A 168 -4.47 -9.52 -4.41
C PRO A 168 -4.17 -8.24 -5.20
N PHE A 169 -4.83 -8.09 -6.35
CA PHE A 169 -4.83 -6.86 -7.12
C PHE A 169 -5.93 -5.93 -6.58
N GLY A 170 -5.59 -4.66 -6.41
CA GLY A 170 -6.60 -3.63 -6.17
C GLY A 170 -7.38 -3.34 -7.45
N ARG A 171 -8.59 -2.76 -7.31
CA ARG A 171 -9.49 -2.44 -8.42
C ARG A 171 -8.78 -1.83 -9.64
N TYR A 172 -7.95 -0.81 -9.42
CA TYR A 172 -7.19 -0.16 -10.50
C TYR A 172 -6.31 -1.13 -11.30
N LEU A 173 -5.59 -2.02 -10.62
CA LEU A 173 -4.71 -2.99 -11.28
C LEU A 173 -5.52 -4.07 -12.01
N THR A 174 -6.64 -4.50 -11.43
CA THR A 174 -7.59 -5.42 -12.08
C THR A 174 -8.19 -4.80 -13.34
N ASP A 175 -8.60 -3.53 -13.29
CA ASP A 175 -9.15 -2.83 -14.47
C ASP A 175 -8.09 -2.68 -15.57
N LYS A 176 -6.83 -2.39 -15.20
CA LYS A 176 -5.73 -2.37 -16.16
C LYS A 176 -5.40 -3.73 -16.77
N LEU A 177 -5.51 -4.81 -16.00
CA LEU A 177 -5.42 -6.17 -16.53
C LEU A 177 -6.54 -6.45 -17.53
N ARG A 178 -7.78 -6.08 -17.21
CA ARG A 178 -8.93 -6.24 -18.13
C ARG A 178 -8.68 -5.52 -19.46
N GLU A 179 -8.16 -4.30 -19.42
CA GLU A 179 -7.75 -3.56 -20.61
C GLU A 179 -6.69 -4.33 -21.43
N ILE A 180 -5.60 -4.80 -20.80
CA ILE A 180 -4.50 -5.53 -21.46
C ILE A 180 -5.00 -6.83 -22.12
N PHE A 181 -5.88 -7.56 -21.43
CA PHE A 181 -6.41 -8.84 -21.89
C PHE A 181 -7.66 -8.71 -22.77
N ASN A 182 -8.14 -7.48 -22.98
CA ASN A 182 -9.39 -7.19 -23.70
C ASN A 182 -10.59 -7.98 -23.16
N VAL A 183 -10.71 -8.01 -21.84
CA VAL A 183 -11.81 -8.68 -21.13
C VAL A 183 -12.79 -7.60 -20.67
N THR A 184 -14.02 -7.64 -21.19
CA THR A 184 -15.12 -6.87 -20.62
C THR A 184 -15.49 -7.52 -19.30
N GLY A 185 -15.08 -6.92 -18.18
CA GLY A 185 -15.41 -7.44 -16.86
C GLY A 185 -16.92 -7.60 -16.74
N ASP A 186 -17.41 -8.84 -16.69
CA ASP A 186 -18.82 -9.11 -16.56
C ASP A 186 -19.25 -8.79 -15.12
N LEU A 187 -19.87 -7.62 -14.95
CA LEU A 187 -20.43 -7.20 -13.67
C LEU A 187 -21.79 -7.84 -13.42
N ASP A 188 -22.41 -8.48 -14.42
CA ASP A 188 -23.76 -9.02 -14.31
C ASP A 188 -23.89 -10.08 -13.22
N PRO A 189 -22.94 -11.01 -13.02
CA PRO A 189 -22.99 -11.95 -11.89
C PRO A 189 -22.98 -11.24 -10.54
N TYR A 190 -22.17 -10.19 -10.39
CA TYR A 190 -22.06 -9.43 -9.15
C TYR A 190 -23.33 -8.60 -8.91
N ILE A 191 -23.80 -7.85 -9.90
CA ILE A 191 -25.03 -7.05 -9.84
C ILE A 191 -26.22 -7.97 -9.57
N ARG A 192 -26.34 -9.10 -10.28
CA ARG A 192 -27.39 -10.10 -10.06
C ARG A 192 -27.33 -10.67 -8.65
N SER A 193 -26.14 -10.93 -8.11
CA SER A 193 -26.00 -11.37 -6.72
C SER A 193 -26.50 -10.33 -5.71
N LEU A 194 -26.19 -9.05 -5.93
CA LEU A 194 -26.68 -7.95 -5.09
C LEU A 194 -28.19 -7.78 -5.21
N SER A 195 -28.73 -7.83 -6.44
CA SER A 195 -30.17 -7.77 -6.69
C SER A 195 -30.93 -8.92 -6.02
N LEU A 196 -30.41 -10.15 -6.12
CA LEU A 196 -31.00 -11.31 -5.44
C LEU A 196 -30.98 -11.16 -3.91
N LYS A 197 -29.87 -10.65 -3.36
CA LYS A 197 -29.77 -10.38 -1.91
C LYS A 197 -30.73 -9.29 -1.46
N TYR A 198 -30.85 -8.22 -2.25
CA TYR A 198 -31.81 -7.15 -2.00
C TYR A 198 -33.25 -7.67 -2.02
N LEU A 199 -33.61 -8.49 -3.00
CA LEU A 199 -34.94 -9.10 -3.07
C LEU A 199 -35.20 -10.05 -1.89
N LYS A 200 -34.18 -10.79 -1.44
CA LYS A 200 -34.30 -11.75 -0.34
C LYS A 200 -34.44 -11.07 1.03
N ASN A 201 -33.79 -9.94 1.24
CA ASN A 201 -33.75 -9.21 2.52
C ASN A 201 -34.04 -7.72 2.31
N LYS A 202 -35.15 -7.38 1.66
CA LYS A 202 -35.43 -5.99 1.25
C LYS A 202 -35.42 -5.00 2.42
N ASP A 203 -35.99 -5.39 3.55
CA ASP A 203 -36.17 -4.51 4.71
C ASP A 203 -34.88 -4.37 5.54
N ASN A 204 -33.98 -5.35 5.49
CA ASN A 204 -32.73 -5.41 6.26
C ASN A 204 -31.48 -5.57 5.38
N TYR A 205 -31.56 -5.17 4.10
CA TYR A 205 -30.54 -5.48 3.09
C TYR A 205 -29.15 -4.99 3.50
N LEU A 206 -29.05 -3.73 3.91
CA LEU A 206 -27.80 -3.11 4.34
C LEU A 206 -27.21 -3.82 5.55
N GLN A 207 -28.04 -4.19 6.53
CA GLN A 207 -27.58 -4.94 7.70
C GLN A 207 -27.09 -6.34 7.31
N SER A 208 -27.82 -7.03 6.43
CA SER A 208 -27.43 -8.36 5.97
C SER A 208 -26.11 -8.38 5.19
N LEU A 209 -25.82 -7.33 4.41
CA LEU A 209 -24.53 -7.17 3.75
C LEU A 209 -23.40 -6.93 4.75
N LEU A 210 -23.64 -6.08 5.75
CA LEU A 210 -22.67 -5.81 6.81
C LEU A 210 -22.37 -7.06 7.64
N ASP A 211 -23.38 -7.89 7.91
CA ASP A 211 -23.26 -9.13 8.67
C ASP A 211 -22.51 -10.22 7.88
N GLU A 212 -22.74 -10.35 6.57
CA GLU A 212 -21.98 -11.25 5.70
C GLU A 212 -20.49 -10.88 5.65
N ASP A 213 -20.19 -9.58 5.54
CA ASP A 213 -18.83 -9.09 5.58
C ASP A 213 -18.27 -9.05 7.01
N ALA A 214 -19.08 -9.24 8.06
CA ALA A 214 -18.63 -9.16 9.44
C ALA A 214 -17.54 -10.16 9.77
N GLN A 215 -17.58 -11.38 9.22
CA GLN A 215 -16.52 -12.36 9.43
C GLN A 215 -15.24 -12.00 8.69
N ARG A 216 -15.35 -11.40 7.49
CA ARG A 216 -14.22 -10.85 6.73
C ARG A 216 -13.62 -9.65 7.45
N VAL A 217 -14.45 -8.75 7.97
CA VAL A 217 -14.06 -7.60 8.81
C VAL A 217 -13.39 -8.09 10.09
N LYS A 218 -13.95 -9.09 10.77
CA LYS A 218 -13.36 -9.71 11.97
C LYS A 218 -12.04 -10.43 11.67
N GLN A 219 -11.90 -11.06 10.51
CA GLN A 219 -10.62 -11.65 10.07
C GLN A 219 -9.59 -10.58 9.74
N ILE A 220 -10.01 -9.47 9.11
CA ILE A 220 -9.18 -8.29 8.87
C ILE A 220 -8.72 -7.71 10.23
N GLU A 221 -9.63 -7.51 11.17
CA GLU A 221 -9.37 -7.05 12.54
C GLU A 221 -8.46 -8.01 13.32
N ASN A 222 -8.68 -9.32 13.23
CA ASN A 222 -7.84 -10.33 13.90
C ASN A 222 -6.45 -10.41 13.26
N ARG A 223 -6.33 -10.27 11.93
CA ARG A 223 -5.03 -10.09 11.28
C ARG A 223 -4.31 -8.88 11.85
N PHE A 224 -5.01 -7.77 12.05
CA PHE A 224 -4.44 -6.58 12.68
C PHE A 224 -4.01 -6.81 14.14
N LYS A 225 -4.73 -7.63 14.91
CA LYS A 225 -4.33 -8.02 16.29
C LYS A 225 -3.09 -8.90 16.35
N ILE A 226 -2.82 -9.72 15.34
CA ILE A 226 -1.62 -10.57 15.31
C ILE A 226 -0.36 -9.70 15.13
N PHE A 227 -0.43 -8.66 14.29
CA PHE A 227 0.68 -7.72 14.08
C PHE A 227 0.92 -6.78 15.27
N SER A 228 -0.02 -6.63 16.21
CA SER A 228 0.19 -5.88 17.46
C SER A 228 0.82 -6.71 18.59
N ASN A 229 0.87 -8.04 18.46
CA ASN A 229 1.37 -8.94 19.52
C ASN A 229 2.71 -9.61 19.18
N SER A 230 3.37 -9.24 18.08
CA SER A 230 4.71 -9.73 17.72
C SER A 230 5.79 -8.70 18.06
N THR A 231 5.93 -8.41 19.35
CA THR A 231 7.14 -7.81 19.95
C THR A 231 7.22 -8.31 21.39
N LEU A 232 7.97 -9.41 21.57
CA LEU A 232 8.81 -9.64 22.73
C LEU A 232 10.23 -9.26 22.34
#